data_AF-A0A432RYC4-F1
#
_entry.id   AF-A0A432RYC4-F1
#
_cell.length_a   1.000
_cell.length_b   1.000
_cell.length_c   1.000
_cell.angle_alpha   90.00
_cell.angle_beta   90.00
_cell.angle_gamma   90.00
#
_symmetry.space_group_name_H-M   'P 1'
#
loop_
_entity.id
_entity.type
_entity.pdbx_description
1 polymer ?
#
loop_
_entity_poly.entity_id
_entity_poly.type
_entity_poly.pdbx_seq_one_letter_code
_entity_poly.pdbx_strand_id
1 'polypeptide(L)'
;MLNNTFKRKKEFLERQLERLNKEREEFTKKRRYYLSVALALLFLAFIVYVGFLKIFLQREVGIFLALVIIFYSVILFSKAIQYYPQDIEQKIFEIQNEIDLLSIDDTSLEERAEKLFRLHQLELKKYYDQTLNHSRLIFIVGIVSIFAGFVFIGVAFYLIFRAPLNGFSEKVLVGVLGSIGAVLSNFVAVIFVKMYSETIKSLTEFHNRLVITHYLHFGNFLVAKIKDSKLREETISKLAENIVHNWR
;
A
#
# COMPACT_ATOMS: atom_id res chain seq x y z
N MET A 1 -22.87 -39.61 3.93
CA MET A 1 -23.17 -38.42 4.74
C MET A 1 -22.14 -37.29 4.57
N LEU A 2 -20.83 -37.56 4.48
CA LEU A 2 -19.79 -36.51 4.30
C LEU A 2 -19.98 -35.60 3.07
N ASN A 3 -20.46 -36.14 1.94
CA ASN A 3 -20.58 -35.35 0.70
C ASN A 3 -21.61 -34.20 0.82
N ASN A 4 -22.65 -34.38 1.65
CA ASN A 4 -23.66 -33.34 1.89
C ASN A 4 -23.16 -32.21 2.81
N THR A 5 -22.21 -32.49 3.71
CA THR A 5 -21.62 -31.46 4.58
C THR A 5 -20.62 -30.58 3.84
N PHE A 6 -19.81 -31.16 2.95
CA PHE A 6 -18.90 -30.39 2.09
C PHE A 6 -19.65 -29.48 1.12
N LYS A 7 -20.70 -29.99 0.47
CA LYS A 7 -21.55 -29.20 -0.43
C LYS A 7 -22.21 -28.01 0.29
N ARG A 8 -22.76 -28.22 1.49
CA ARG A 8 -23.33 -27.13 2.32
C ARG A 8 -22.29 -26.09 2.74
N LYS A 9 -21.06 -26.52 3.08
CA LYS A 9 -19.97 -25.62 3.45
C LYS A 9 -19.54 -24.76 2.25
N LYS A 10 -19.43 -25.36 1.06
CA LYS A 10 -19.13 -24.65 -0.18
C LYS A 10 -20.20 -23.60 -0.53
N GLU A 11 -21.48 -23.98 -0.51
CA GLU A 11 -22.60 -23.05 -0.75
C GLU A 11 -22.68 -21.91 0.29
N PHE A 12 -22.17 -22.12 1.50
CA PHE A 12 -22.07 -21.09 2.52
C PHE A 12 -20.91 -20.11 2.23
N LEU A 13 -19.75 -20.63 1.85
CA LEU A 13 -18.57 -19.84 1.49
C LEU A 13 -18.81 -19.00 0.23
N GLU A 14 -19.46 -19.56 -0.80
CA GLU A 14 -19.84 -18.83 -2.03
C GLU A 14 -20.76 -17.64 -1.72
N ARG A 15 -21.72 -17.82 -0.80
CA ARG A 15 -22.60 -16.73 -0.34
C ARG A 15 -21.85 -15.66 0.45
N GLN A 16 -20.84 -16.03 1.25
CA GLN A 16 -19.99 -15.05 1.91
C GLN A 16 -19.14 -14.26 0.91
N LEU A 17 -18.57 -14.95 -0.08
CA LEU A 17 -17.78 -14.34 -1.14
C LEU A 17 -18.60 -13.32 -1.94
N GLU A 18 -19.85 -13.62 -2.27
CA GLU A 18 -20.75 -12.68 -2.95
C GLU A 18 -21.04 -11.44 -2.08
N ARG A 19 -21.23 -11.60 -0.77
CA ARG A 19 -21.43 -10.47 0.16
C ARG A 19 -20.19 -9.58 0.24
N LEU A 20 -19.01 -10.17 0.40
CA LEU A 20 -17.76 -9.43 0.49
C LEU A 20 -17.45 -8.69 -0.83
N ASN A 21 -17.77 -9.29 -1.98
CA ASN A 21 -17.66 -8.62 -3.28
C ASN A 21 -18.61 -7.41 -3.39
N LYS A 22 -19.85 -7.52 -2.90
CA LYS A 22 -20.78 -6.38 -2.83
C LYS A 22 -20.26 -5.28 -1.91
N GLU A 23 -19.77 -5.63 -0.72
CA GLU A 23 -19.13 -4.68 0.20
C GLU A 23 -17.95 -3.97 -0.47
N ARG A 24 -17.06 -4.70 -1.14
CA ARG A 24 -15.93 -4.16 -1.91
C ARG A 24 -16.38 -3.14 -2.96
N GLU A 25 -17.43 -3.44 -3.71
CA GLU A 25 -18.01 -2.49 -4.68
C GLU A 25 -18.56 -1.23 -4.01
N GLU A 26 -19.25 -1.36 -2.87
CA GLU A 26 -19.72 -0.20 -2.12
C GLU A 26 -18.57 0.66 -1.59
N PHE A 27 -17.50 0.05 -1.08
CA PHE A 27 -16.32 0.76 -0.61
C PHE A 27 -15.61 1.48 -1.75
N THR A 28 -15.46 0.84 -2.92
CA THR A 28 -14.84 1.50 -4.08
C THR A 28 -15.68 2.67 -4.61
N LYS A 29 -17.02 2.57 -4.58
CA LYS A 29 -17.93 3.69 -4.89
C LYS A 29 -17.80 4.83 -3.88
N LYS A 30 -17.83 4.53 -2.58
CA LYS A 30 -17.64 5.53 -1.50
C LYS A 30 -16.28 6.22 -1.62
N ARG A 31 -15.20 5.48 -1.91
CA ARG A 31 -13.86 6.06 -2.13
C ARG A 31 -13.82 7.03 -3.30
N ARG A 32 -14.38 6.64 -4.45
CA ARG A 32 -14.47 7.52 -5.63
C ARG A 32 -15.27 8.78 -5.33
N TYR A 33 -16.36 8.65 -4.56
CA TYR A 33 -17.13 9.79 -4.08
C TYR A 33 -16.28 10.74 -3.21
N TYR A 34 -15.63 10.26 -2.15
CA TYR A 34 -14.77 11.10 -1.31
C TYR A 34 -13.61 11.75 -2.08
N LEU A 35 -12.99 11.04 -3.03
CA LEU A 35 -11.97 11.61 -3.89
C LEU A 35 -12.52 12.73 -4.79
N SER A 36 -13.69 12.51 -5.40
CA SER A 36 -14.32 13.54 -6.24
C SER A 36 -14.71 14.79 -5.46
N VAL A 37 -15.21 14.62 -4.22
CA VAL A 37 -15.56 15.73 -3.32
C VAL A 37 -14.31 16.49 -2.86
N ALA A 38 -13.23 15.79 -2.51
CA ALA A 38 -11.97 16.44 -2.14
C ALA A 38 -11.38 17.26 -3.30
N LEU A 39 -11.38 16.71 -4.53
CA LEU A 39 -10.97 17.44 -5.73
C LEU A 39 -11.84 18.66 -6.02
N ALA A 40 -13.16 18.53 -5.86
CA ALA A 40 -14.08 19.66 -6.03
C ALA A 40 -13.83 20.78 -5.00
N LEU A 41 -13.51 20.42 -3.74
CA LEU A 41 -13.17 21.41 -2.70
C LEU A 41 -11.83 22.10 -2.96
N LEU A 42 -10.82 21.39 -3.47
CA LEU A 42 -9.57 22.03 -3.91
C LEU A 42 -9.81 23.01 -5.06
N PHE A 43 -10.66 22.64 -6.01
CA PHE A 43 -11.04 23.53 -7.10
C PHE A 43 -11.81 24.76 -6.60
N LEU A 44 -12.71 24.58 -5.63
CA LEU A 44 -13.43 25.67 -4.96
C LEU A 44 -12.46 26.60 -4.21
N ALA A 45 -11.48 26.04 -3.48
CA ALA A 45 -10.45 26.82 -2.78
C ALA A 45 -9.65 27.69 -3.77
N PHE A 46 -9.32 27.15 -4.94
CA PHE A 46 -8.64 27.88 -5.99
C PHE A 46 -9.50 29.04 -6.55
N ILE A 47 -10.78 28.80 -6.79
CA ILE A 47 -11.72 29.84 -7.25
C ILE A 47 -11.86 30.96 -6.21
N VAL A 48 -12.03 30.60 -4.93
CA VAL A 48 -12.13 31.56 -3.82
C VAL A 48 -10.85 32.39 -3.71
N TYR A 49 -9.69 31.75 -3.81
CA TYR A 49 -8.40 32.44 -3.79
C TYR A 49 -8.30 33.45 -4.94
N VAL A 50 -8.57 33.04 -6.19
CA VAL A 50 -8.49 33.92 -7.37
C VAL A 50 -9.52 35.05 -7.33
N GLY A 51 -10.75 34.75 -6.88
CA GLY A 51 -11.84 35.71 -6.75
C GLY A 51 -11.53 36.81 -5.74
N PHE A 52 -11.04 36.45 -4.55
CA PHE A 52 -10.64 37.44 -3.54
C PHE A 52 -9.38 38.23 -3.94
N LEU A 53 -8.48 37.65 -4.72
CA LEU A 53 -7.29 38.35 -5.23
C LEU A 53 -7.62 39.41 -6.27
N LYS A 54 -8.62 39.17 -7.14
CA LYS A 54 -8.99 40.07 -8.25
C LYS A 54 -10.16 41.01 -7.96
N ILE A 55 -11.14 40.60 -7.15
CA ILE A 55 -12.43 41.31 -7.05
C ILE A 55 -12.55 42.12 -5.75
N PHE A 56 -12.11 41.59 -4.61
CA PHE A 56 -12.57 42.10 -3.31
C PHE A 56 -11.57 42.99 -2.54
N LEU A 57 -10.37 43.23 -3.05
CA LEU A 57 -9.30 44.05 -2.40
C LEU A 57 -8.94 43.67 -0.94
N GLN A 58 -9.57 42.65 -0.35
CA GLN A 58 -9.30 42.10 0.98
C GLN A 58 -8.53 40.79 0.84
N ARG A 59 -7.21 40.94 0.62
CA ARG A 59 -6.29 39.83 0.34
C ARG A 59 -6.15 38.85 1.51
N GLU A 60 -6.16 39.36 2.74
CA GLU A 60 -5.96 38.57 3.97
C GLU A 60 -7.11 37.57 4.22
N VAL A 61 -8.36 38.01 4.03
CA VAL A 61 -9.56 37.19 4.28
C VAL A 61 -9.67 36.03 3.29
N GLY A 62 -9.33 36.29 2.02
CA GLY A 62 -9.34 35.25 0.97
C GLY A 62 -8.29 34.16 1.18
N ILE A 63 -7.10 34.51 1.69
CA ILE A 63 -6.05 33.53 2.02
C ILE A 63 -6.50 32.64 3.18
N PHE A 64 -7.07 33.23 4.23
CA PHE A 64 -7.51 32.47 5.41
C PHE A 64 -8.63 31.48 5.06
N LEU A 65 -9.63 31.90 4.27
CA LEU A 65 -10.70 31.04 3.79
C LEU A 65 -10.19 29.89 2.90
N ALA A 66 -9.25 30.16 1.99
CA ALA A 66 -8.66 29.13 1.14
C ALA A 66 -7.91 28.07 1.97
N LEU A 67 -7.17 28.47 3.01
CA LEU A 67 -6.46 27.54 3.90
C LEU A 67 -7.43 26.64 4.67
N VAL A 68 -8.55 27.17 5.15
CA VAL A 68 -9.59 26.37 5.82
C VAL A 68 -10.17 25.32 4.88
N ILE A 69 -10.47 25.67 3.63
CA ILE A 69 -11.01 24.74 2.63
C ILE A 69 -9.98 23.65 2.27
N ILE A 70 -8.69 24.03 2.13
CA ILE A 70 -7.60 23.07 1.90
C ILE A 70 -7.49 22.09 3.07
N PHE A 71 -7.58 22.57 4.31
CA PHE A 71 -7.54 21.72 5.50
C PHE A 71 -8.69 20.70 5.51
N TYR A 72 -9.92 21.12 5.22
CA TYR A 72 -11.06 20.21 5.06
C TYR A 72 -10.86 19.20 3.93
N SER A 73 -10.26 19.62 2.82
CA SER A 73 -9.92 18.72 1.72
C SER A 73 -8.90 17.66 2.13
N VAL A 74 -7.88 18.01 2.91
CA VAL A 74 -6.86 17.07 3.41
C VAL A 74 -7.49 16.03 4.34
N ILE A 75 -8.42 16.43 5.21
CA ILE A 75 -9.14 15.49 6.10
C ILE A 75 -9.97 14.49 5.27
N LEU A 76 -10.69 14.96 4.25
CA LEU A 76 -11.48 14.09 3.37
C LEU A 76 -10.60 13.16 2.52
N PHE A 77 -9.45 13.65 2.07
CA PHE A 77 -8.48 12.85 1.33
C PHE A 77 -7.86 11.75 2.21
N SER A 78 -7.56 12.06 3.48
CA SER A 78 -7.10 11.08 4.46
C SER A 78 -8.13 9.97 4.68
N LYS A 79 -9.41 10.32 4.83
CA LYS A 79 -10.49 9.32 4.89
C LYS A 79 -10.55 8.45 3.63
N ALA A 80 -10.37 9.03 2.44
CA ALA A 80 -10.38 8.26 1.19
C ALA A 80 -9.24 7.23 1.10
N ILE A 81 -8.07 7.52 1.69
CA ILE A 81 -6.94 6.58 1.78
C ILE A 81 -7.24 5.48 2.79
N GLN A 82 -7.78 5.83 3.97
CA GLN A 82 -8.07 4.88 5.03
C GLN A 82 -9.18 3.88 4.65
N TYR A 83 -10.07 4.25 3.72
CA TYR A 83 -11.12 3.38 3.19
C TYR A 83 -10.63 2.29 2.21
N TYR A 84 -9.32 2.04 2.06
CA TYR A 84 -8.85 0.87 1.31
C TYR A 84 -9.05 -0.40 2.14
N PRO A 85 -9.98 -1.30 1.78
CA PRO A 85 -10.31 -2.44 2.62
C PRO A 85 -9.32 -3.57 2.32
N GLN A 86 -8.09 -3.45 2.83
CA GLN A 86 -7.10 -4.53 2.74
C GLN A 86 -7.67 -5.84 3.33
N ASP A 87 -8.48 -5.72 4.37
CA ASP A 87 -9.13 -6.85 5.06
C ASP A 87 -10.20 -7.55 4.22
N ILE A 88 -10.94 -6.84 3.36
CA ILE A 88 -12.02 -7.45 2.55
C ILE A 88 -11.43 -8.23 1.39
N GLU A 89 -10.42 -7.67 0.72
CA GLU A 89 -9.64 -8.40 -0.29
C GLU A 89 -9.00 -9.65 0.28
N GLN A 90 -8.51 -9.58 1.53
CA GLN A 90 -7.96 -10.73 2.22
C GLN A 90 -9.01 -11.81 2.51
N LYS A 91 -10.16 -11.43 3.06
CA LYS A 91 -11.26 -12.36 3.34
C LYS A 91 -11.81 -13.01 2.07
N ILE A 92 -11.95 -12.24 0.97
CA ILE A 92 -12.38 -12.78 -0.33
C ILE A 92 -11.41 -13.85 -0.80
N PHE A 93 -10.10 -13.57 -0.72
CA PHE A 93 -9.06 -14.51 -1.12
C PHE A 93 -9.03 -15.78 -0.26
N GLU A 94 -9.11 -15.65 1.07
CA GLU A 94 -9.14 -16.79 2.00
C GLU A 94 -10.36 -17.69 1.75
N ILE A 95 -11.54 -17.10 1.56
CA ILE A 95 -12.78 -17.83 1.26
C ILE A 95 -12.69 -18.51 -0.11
N GLN A 96 -12.15 -17.83 -1.13
CA GLN A 96 -11.96 -18.42 -2.45
C GLN A 96 -11.00 -19.62 -2.39
N ASN A 97 -9.91 -19.50 -1.64
CA ASN A 97 -8.97 -20.60 -1.41
C ASN A 97 -9.62 -21.77 -0.67
N GLU A 98 -10.45 -21.51 0.34
CA GLU A 98 -11.16 -22.55 1.06
C GLU A 98 -12.18 -23.27 0.15
N ILE A 99 -12.88 -22.55 -0.72
CA ILE A 99 -13.75 -23.13 -1.76
C ILE A 99 -12.95 -24.03 -2.71
N ASP A 100 -11.78 -23.55 -3.14
CA ASP A 100 -10.89 -24.30 -4.04
C ASP A 100 -10.34 -25.56 -3.35
N LEU A 101 -10.00 -25.49 -2.05
CA LEU A 101 -9.57 -26.63 -1.23
C LEU A 101 -10.70 -27.67 -1.05
N LEU A 102 -11.93 -27.23 -0.82
CA LEU A 102 -13.09 -28.11 -0.69
C LEU A 102 -13.50 -28.75 -2.03
N SER A 103 -13.00 -28.23 -3.15
CA SER A 103 -13.17 -28.82 -4.48
C SER A 103 -12.15 -29.92 -4.81
N ILE A 104 -11.21 -30.23 -3.89
CA ILE A 104 -10.12 -31.19 -4.09
C ILE A 104 -10.54 -32.65 -3.94
N ASP A 105 -11.73 -32.92 -3.37
CA ASP A 105 -12.16 -34.24 -2.85
C ASP A 105 -12.23 -35.41 -3.87
N ASP A 106 -11.77 -35.24 -5.12
CA ASP A 106 -11.65 -36.32 -6.12
C ASP A 106 -10.43 -36.21 -7.07
N THR A 107 -9.43 -35.37 -6.78
CA THR A 107 -8.33 -35.08 -7.72
C THR A 107 -7.01 -35.79 -7.40
N SER A 108 -6.26 -36.12 -8.45
CA SER A 108 -4.98 -36.85 -8.37
C SER A 108 -3.95 -36.11 -7.48
N LEU A 109 -3.04 -36.85 -6.84
CA LEU A 109 -1.99 -36.31 -5.97
C LEU A 109 -1.17 -35.19 -6.66
N GLU A 110 -1.07 -35.27 -7.98
CA GLU A 110 -0.41 -34.33 -8.89
C GLU A 110 -1.14 -32.98 -8.99
N GLU A 111 -2.47 -32.98 -9.19
CA GLU A 111 -3.30 -31.77 -9.23
C GLU A 111 -3.33 -31.05 -7.88
N ARG A 112 -3.30 -31.82 -6.78
CA ARG A 112 -3.27 -31.26 -5.43
C ARG A 112 -1.95 -30.53 -5.16
N ALA A 113 -0.83 -31.09 -5.60
CA ALA A 113 0.48 -30.44 -5.51
C ALA A 113 0.55 -29.18 -6.39
N GLU A 114 0.00 -29.23 -7.60
CA GLU A 114 -0.04 -28.09 -8.53
C GLU A 114 -0.88 -26.92 -7.97
N LYS A 115 -2.08 -27.20 -7.46
CA LYS A 115 -2.95 -26.16 -6.87
C LYS A 115 -2.35 -25.56 -5.60
N LEU A 116 -1.73 -26.37 -4.73
CA LEU A 116 -1.05 -25.88 -3.54
C LEU A 116 0.12 -24.95 -3.90
N PHE A 117 0.87 -25.28 -4.95
CA PHE A 117 1.93 -24.44 -5.48
C PHE A 117 1.41 -23.11 -6.02
N ARG A 118 0.32 -23.12 -6.82
CA ARG A 118 -0.30 -21.88 -7.35
C ARG A 118 -0.84 -20.99 -6.22
N LEU A 119 -1.42 -21.59 -5.17
CA LEU A 119 -1.93 -20.88 -4.01
C LEU A 119 -0.82 -20.17 -3.25
N HIS A 120 0.29 -20.89 -2.98
CA HIS A 120 1.48 -20.29 -2.39
C HIS A 120 2.02 -19.14 -3.23
N GLN A 121 2.12 -19.29 -4.56
CA GLN A 121 2.59 -18.22 -5.45
C GLN A 121 1.73 -16.95 -5.38
N LEU A 122 0.40 -17.10 -5.32
CA LEU A 122 -0.52 -15.98 -5.22
C LEU A 122 -0.40 -15.24 -3.88
N GLU A 123 -0.34 -15.98 -2.78
CA GLU A 123 -0.19 -15.42 -1.44
C GLU A 123 1.14 -14.68 -1.30
N LEU A 124 2.21 -15.26 -1.82
CA LEU A 124 3.55 -14.67 -1.87
C LEU A 124 3.58 -13.38 -2.72
N LYS A 125 3.00 -13.40 -3.93
CA LYS A 125 2.89 -12.21 -4.78
C LYS A 125 2.13 -11.09 -4.08
N LYS A 126 1.07 -11.42 -3.33
CA LYS A 126 0.29 -10.45 -2.58
C LYS A 126 1.10 -9.77 -1.46
N TYR A 127 1.83 -10.53 -0.66
CA TYR A 127 2.71 -9.96 0.38
C TYR A 127 3.83 -9.09 -0.21
N TYR A 128 4.38 -9.50 -1.36
CA TYR A 128 5.32 -8.71 -2.14
C TYR A 128 4.71 -7.40 -2.63
N ASP A 129 3.53 -7.46 -3.24
CA ASP A 129 2.79 -6.30 -3.75
C ASP A 129 2.36 -5.35 -2.63
N GLN A 130 1.95 -5.86 -1.46
CA GLN A 130 1.64 -5.04 -0.28
C GLN A 130 2.87 -4.32 0.25
N THR A 131 4.00 -5.02 0.37
CA THR A 131 5.28 -4.43 0.80
C THR A 131 5.74 -3.37 -0.19
N LEU A 132 5.67 -3.65 -1.50
CA LEU A 132 5.97 -2.68 -2.55
C LEU A 132 5.05 -1.47 -2.51
N ASN A 133 3.75 -1.66 -2.29
CA ASN A 133 2.78 -0.57 -2.27
C ASN A 133 2.98 0.33 -1.04
N HIS A 134 3.25 -0.24 0.15
CA HIS A 134 3.65 0.53 1.32
C HIS A 134 4.97 1.28 1.07
N SER A 135 5.97 0.62 0.46
CA SER A 135 7.23 1.27 0.04
C SER A 135 6.97 2.46 -0.88
N ARG A 136 6.09 2.30 -1.87
CA ARG A 136 5.75 3.32 -2.87
C ARG A 136 5.05 4.52 -2.24
N LEU A 137 4.14 4.30 -1.30
CA LEU A 137 3.48 5.39 -0.58
C LEU A 137 4.48 6.19 0.24
N ILE A 138 5.36 5.49 0.97
CA ILE A 138 6.44 6.12 1.72
C ILE A 138 7.33 6.94 0.77
N PHE A 139 7.72 6.36 -0.37
CA PHE A 139 8.53 7.01 -1.39
C PHE A 139 7.89 8.31 -1.92
N ILE A 140 6.59 8.29 -2.24
CA ILE A 140 5.86 9.48 -2.71
C ILE A 140 5.80 10.55 -1.61
N VAL A 141 5.54 10.17 -0.35
CA VAL A 141 5.53 11.10 0.78
C VAL A 141 6.90 11.75 0.96
N GLY A 142 7.98 11.00 0.80
CA GLY A 142 9.36 11.51 0.85
C GLY A 142 9.64 12.55 -0.23
N ILE A 143 9.28 12.26 -1.50
CA ILE A 143 9.43 13.22 -2.60
C ILE A 143 8.65 14.51 -2.32
N VAL A 144 7.38 14.39 -1.90
CA VAL A 144 6.53 15.56 -1.58
C VAL A 144 7.13 16.37 -0.43
N SER A 145 7.68 15.71 0.60
CA SER A 145 8.35 16.38 1.72
C SER A 145 9.58 17.19 1.29
N ILE A 146 10.40 16.65 0.39
CA ILE A 146 11.57 17.36 -0.15
C ILE A 146 11.13 18.60 -0.93
N PHE A 147 10.15 18.45 -1.83
CA PHE A 147 9.60 19.58 -2.58
C PHE A 147 8.98 20.63 -1.66
N ALA A 148 8.23 20.22 -0.63
CA ALA A 148 7.66 21.13 0.35
C ALA A 148 8.76 21.93 1.08
N GLY A 149 9.85 21.27 1.49
CA GLY A 149 11.00 21.92 2.11
C GLY A 149 11.60 23.03 1.24
N PHE A 150 11.83 22.74 -0.05
CA PHE A 150 12.32 23.74 -1.01
C PHE A 150 11.34 24.89 -1.22
N VAL A 151 10.03 24.62 -1.27
CA VAL A 151 9.00 25.68 -1.38
C VAL A 151 9.03 26.58 -0.14
N PHE A 152 9.12 26.03 1.07
CA PHE A 152 9.22 26.82 2.30
C PHE A 152 10.45 27.74 2.33
N ILE A 153 11.61 27.22 1.92
CA ILE A 153 12.84 28.00 1.80
C ILE A 153 12.65 29.13 0.77
N GLY A 154 12.11 28.80 -0.41
CA GLY A 154 11.87 29.78 -1.48
C GLY A 154 10.90 30.89 -1.07
N VAL A 155 9.82 30.53 -0.35
CA VAL A 155 8.85 31.50 0.20
C VAL A 155 9.49 32.38 1.26
N ALA A 156 10.27 31.81 2.18
CA ALA A 156 10.98 32.59 3.21
C ALA A 156 11.96 33.60 2.58
N PHE A 157 12.73 33.18 1.58
CA PHE A 157 13.61 34.07 0.82
C PHE A 157 12.83 35.17 0.08
N TYR A 158 11.73 34.81 -0.59
CA TYR A 158 10.89 35.76 -1.30
C TYR A 158 10.31 36.84 -0.37
N LEU A 159 9.85 36.44 0.82
CA LEU A 159 9.31 37.36 1.82
C LEU A 159 10.39 38.30 2.37
N ILE A 160 11.62 37.81 2.61
CA ILE A 160 12.74 38.65 3.07
C ILE A 160 13.11 39.72 2.04
N PHE A 161 13.15 39.37 0.74
CA PHE A 161 13.64 40.26 -0.33
C PHE A 161 12.59 41.18 -0.93
N ARG A 162 11.31 40.78 -1.00
CA ARG A 162 10.29 41.49 -1.78
C ARG A 162 9.10 42.00 -0.97
N ALA A 163 8.88 41.52 0.25
CA ALA A 163 7.83 42.05 1.10
C ALA A 163 8.30 43.35 1.79
N PRO A 164 7.43 44.37 1.94
CA PRO A 164 7.71 45.56 2.71
C PRO A 164 7.61 45.21 4.21
N LEU A 165 8.56 44.41 4.68
CA LEU A 165 8.74 44.13 6.11
C LEU A 165 9.34 45.40 6.71
N ASN A 166 8.52 46.12 7.48
CA ASN A 166 8.79 47.48 7.93
C ASN A 166 9.75 47.51 9.14
N GLY A 167 10.08 46.35 9.72
CA GLY A 167 10.98 46.22 10.87
C GLY A 167 12.04 45.14 10.73
N PHE A 168 13.24 45.41 11.30
CA PHE A 168 14.32 44.42 11.44
C PHE A 168 13.85 43.14 12.14
N SER A 169 12.98 43.28 13.15
CA SER A 169 12.38 42.17 13.90
C SER A 169 11.56 41.20 13.03
N GLU A 170 10.84 41.69 12.03
CA GLU A 170 10.02 40.85 11.15
C GLU A 170 10.88 40.03 10.19
N LYS A 171 11.97 40.62 9.67
CA LYS A 171 12.95 39.91 8.83
C LYS A 171 13.69 38.83 9.60
N VAL A 172 14.07 39.12 10.85
CA VAL A 172 14.69 38.13 11.76
C VAL A 172 13.72 37.00 12.08
N LEU A 173 12.45 37.31 12.38
CA LEU A 173 11.42 36.31 12.64
C LEU A 173 11.23 35.35 11.46
N VAL A 174 11.12 35.87 10.23
CA VAL A 174 10.99 35.06 9.01
C VAL A 174 12.25 34.23 8.76
N GLY A 175 13.45 34.78 9.02
CA GLY A 175 14.71 34.05 8.90
C GLY A 175 14.84 32.90 9.90
N VAL A 176 14.44 33.11 11.16
CA VAL A 176 14.44 32.09 12.21
C VAL A 176 13.42 30.99 11.90
N LEU A 177 12.19 31.37 11.53
CA LEU A 177 11.14 30.41 11.13
C LEU A 177 11.55 29.61 9.90
N GLY A 178 12.15 30.24 8.90
CA GLY A 178 12.67 29.58 7.70
C GLY A 178 13.81 28.61 8.02
N SER A 179 14.71 28.99 8.92
CA SER A 179 15.83 28.14 9.35
C SER A 179 15.34 26.91 10.14
N ILE A 180 14.40 27.10 11.07
CA ILE A 180 13.76 26.01 11.82
C ILE A 180 13.04 25.07 10.86
N GLY A 181 12.27 25.61 9.91
CA GLY A 181 11.60 24.82 8.87
C GLY A 181 12.56 24.02 8.01
N ALA A 182 13.70 24.58 7.63
CA ALA A 182 14.74 23.90 6.86
C ALA A 182 15.37 22.74 7.65
N VAL A 183 15.69 22.94 8.94
CA VAL A 183 16.26 21.90 9.81
C VAL A 183 15.26 20.75 10.01
N LEU A 184 13.99 21.07 10.29
CA LEU A 184 12.92 20.07 10.41
C LEU A 184 12.71 19.29 9.10
N SER A 185 12.73 19.98 7.96
CA SER A 185 12.61 19.33 6.64
C SER A 185 13.77 18.37 6.38
N ASN A 186 15.01 18.75 6.71
CA ASN A 186 16.17 17.89 6.54
C ASN A 186 16.11 16.66 7.47
N PHE A 187 15.64 16.82 8.71
CA PHE A 187 15.41 15.71 9.63
C PHE A 187 14.40 14.69 9.07
N VAL A 188 13.28 15.16 8.51
CA VAL A 188 12.29 14.30 7.86
C VAL A 188 12.90 13.55 6.66
N ALA A 189 13.76 14.21 5.87
CA ALA A 189 14.45 13.57 4.75
C ALA A 189 15.37 12.42 5.20
N VAL A 190 16.10 12.58 6.31
CA VAL A 190 16.96 11.51 6.87
C VAL A 190 16.12 10.32 7.34
N ILE A 191 15.03 10.56 8.08
CA ILE A 191 14.11 9.51 8.52
C ILE A 191 13.51 8.77 7.31
N PHE A 192 13.15 9.52 6.27
CA PHE A 192 12.65 8.96 5.02
C PHE A 192 13.66 8.02 4.35
N VAL A 193 14.91 8.46 4.17
CA VAL A 193 15.96 7.63 3.54
C VAL A 193 16.22 6.36 4.35
N LYS A 194 16.23 6.45 5.68
CA LYS A 194 16.41 5.28 6.55
C LYS A 194 15.27 4.28 6.41
N MET A 195 14.02 4.76 6.50
CA MET A 195 12.82 3.93 6.33
C MET A 195 12.76 3.29 4.94
N TYR A 196 13.10 4.04 3.88
CA TYR A 196 13.18 3.51 2.52
C TYR A 196 14.20 2.37 2.42
N SER A 197 15.39 2.55 3.00
CA SER A 197 16.45 1.54 3.00
C SER A 197 16.05 0.27 3.75
N GLU A 198 15.43 0.41 4.93
CA GLU A 198 14.90 -0.72 5.70
C GLU A 198 13.82 -1.47 4.93
N THR A 199 12.97 -0.74 4.21
CA THR A 199 11.90 -1.34 3.40
C THR A 199 12.46 -2.12 2.21
N ILE A 200 13.46 -1.58 1.50
CA ILE A 200 14.13 -2.29 0.40
C ILE A 200 14.84 -3.56 0.90
N LYS A 201 15.47 -3.49 2.09
CA LYS A 201 16.10 -4.66 2.72
C LYS A 201 15.06 -5.74 3.02
N SER A 202 13.94 -5.38 3.64
CA SER A 202 12.83 -6.30 3.92
C SER A 202 12.26 -6.92 2.64
N LEU A 203 12.08 -6.13 1.58
CA LEU A 203 11.61 -6.60 0.29
C LEU A 203 12.57 -7.62 -0.35
N THR A 204 13.88 -7.37 -0.24
CA THR A 204 14.92 -8.25 -0.78
C THR A 204 14.97 -9.57 -0.02
N GLU A 205 14.91 -9.53 1.32
CA GLU A 205 14.86 -10.73 2.15
C GLU A 205 13.59 -11.56 1.87
N PHE A 206 12.45 -10.89 1.72
CA PHE A 206 11.21 -11.53 1.33
C PHE A 206 11.30 -12.19 -0.05
N HIS A 207 11.86 -11.49 -1.04
CA HIS A 207 12.10 -12.05 -2.38
C HIS A 207 12.97 -13.31 -2.33
N ASN A 208 14.05 -13.30 -1.54
CA ASN A 208 14.91 -14.47 -1.38
C ASN A 208 14.17 -15.66 -0.73
N ARG A 209 13.41 -15.42 0.36
CA ARG A 209 12.58 -16.47 0.99
C ARG A 209 11.52 -17.02 0.03
N LEU A 210 10.98 -16.15 -0.82
CA LEU A 210 9.99 -16.48 -1.83
C LEU A 210 10.54 -17.40 -2.91
N VAL A 211 11.73 -17.07 -3.43
CA VAL A 211 12.44 -17.90 -4.42
C VAL A 211 12.75 -19.29 -3.84
N ILE A 212 13.23 -19.36 -2.59
CA ILE A 212 13.52 -20.63 -1.92
C ILE A 212 12.26 -21.48 -1.76
N THR A 213 11.17 -20.89 -1.25
CA THR A 213 9.90 -21.60 -1.07
C THR A 213 9.30 -22.06 -2.41
N HIS A 214 9.44 -21.27 -3.47
CA HIS A 214 9.02 -21.64 -4.82
C HIS A 214 9.75 -22.89 -5.32
N TYR A 215 11.09 -22.91 -5.20
CA TYR A 215 11.88 -24.07 -5.60
C TYR A 215 11.56 -25.32 -4.78
N LEU A 216 11.24 -25.17 -3.49
CA LEU A 216 10.85 -26.29 -2.63
C LEU A 216 9.52 -26.91 -3.08
N HIS A 217 8.49 -26.10 -3.32
CA HIS A 217 7.21 -26.61 -3.81
C HIS A 217 7.28 -27.14 -5.23
N PHE A 218 8.08 -26.52 -6.10
CA PHE A 218 8.35 -27.02 -7.44
C PHE A 218 9.05 -28.39 -7.40
N GLY A 219 10.03 -28.56 -6.51
CA GLY A 219 10.67 -29.84 -6.23
C GLY A 219 9.67 -30.90 -5.77
N ASN A 220 8.78 -30.55 -4.84
CA ASN A 220 7.71 -31.44 -4.39
C ASN A 220 6.74 -31.83 -5.53
N PHE A 221 6.39 -30.89 -6.41
CA PHE A 221 5.59 -31.16 -7.60
C PHE A 221 6.29 -32.13 -8.57
N LEU A 222 7.58 -31.94 -8.84
CA LEU A 222 8.37 -32.84 -9.69
C LEU A 222 8.44 -34.26 -9.12
N VAL A 223 8.66 -34.37 -7.81
CA VAL A 223 8.67 -35.64 -7.07
C VAL A 223 7.30 -36.33 -7.16
N ALA A 224 6.20 -35.58 -7.04
CA ALA A 224 4.86 -36.13 -7.12
C ALA A 224 4.55 -36.77 -8.50
N LYS A 225 5.20 -36.32 -9.57
CA LYS A 225 5.08 -36.93 -10.92
C LYS A 225 5.80 -38.28 -11.06
N ILE A 226 6.67 -38.65 -10.12
CA ILE A 226 7.41 -39.91 -10.18
C ILE A 226 6.47 -41.06 -9.80
N LYS A 227 6.19 -41.94 -10.78
CA LYS A 227 5.29 -43.10 -10.63
C LYS A 227 5.89 -44.21 -9.77
N ASP A 228 7.21 -44.41 -9.85
CA ASP A 228 7.94 -45.40 -9.06
C ASP A 228 8.07 -44.94 -7.61
N SER A 229 7.55 -45.72 -6.65
CA SER A 229 7.54 -45.30 -5.24
C SER A 229 8.93 -45.25 -4.63
N LYS A 230 9.82 -46.19 -4.97
CA LYS A 230 11.19 -46.25 -4.44
C LYS A 230 12.00 -45.07 -4.95
N LEU A 231 11.92 -44.80 -6.25
CA LEU A 231 12.63 -43.67 -6.86
C LEU A 231 12.10 -42.33 -6.30
N ARG A 232 10.80 -42.24 -6.03
CA ARG A 232 10.17 -41.06 -5.42
C ARG A 232 10.69 -40.82 -4.00
N GLU A 233 10.71 -41.83 -3.15
CA GLU A 233 11.23 -41.73 -1.78
C GLU A 233 12.72 -41.40 -1.73
N GLU A 234 13.53 -42.00 -2.61
CA GLU A 234 14.95 -41.67 -2.74
C GLU A 234 15.15 -40.21 -3.17
N THR A 235 14.32 -39.72 -4.11
CA THR A 235 14.36 -38.35 -4.58
C THR A 235 13.94 -37.36 -3.48
N ILE A 236 12.90 -37.68 -2.69
CA ILE A 236 12.51 -36.87 -1.51
C ILE A 236 13.66 -36.77 -0.52
N SER A 237 14.34 -37.88 -0.24
CA SER A 237 15.46 -37.92 0.69
C SER A 237 16.62 -37.03 0.23
N LYS A 238 17.01 -37.12 -1.05
CA LYS A 238 18.03 -36.23 -1.66
C LYS A 238 17.62 -34.76 -1.68
N LEU A 239 16.33 -34.47 -1.89
CA LEU A 239 15.81 -33.10 -1.91
C LEU A 239 15.84 -32.50 -0.49
N ALA A 240 15.45 -33.27 0.53
CA ALA A 240 15.53 -32.89 1.93
C ALA A 240 16.99 -32.64 2.37
N GLU A 241 17.92 -33.50 1.99
CA GLU A 241 19.35 -33.36 2.31
C GLU A 241 19.95 -32.08 1.68
N ASN A 242 19.65 -31.82 0.41
CA ASN A 242 20.09 -30.59 -0.27
C ASN A 242 19.48 -29.32 0.33
N ILE A 243 18.21 -29.34 0.75
CA ILE A 243 17.58 -28.20 1.42
C ILE A 243 18.32 -27.87 2.73
N VAL A 244 18.59 -28.88 3.56
CA VAL A 244 19.31 -28.69 4.84
C VAL A 244 20.73 -28.16 4.61
N HIS A 245 21.40 -28.63 3.56
CA HIS A 245 22.78 -28.24 3.28
C HIS A 245 22.92 -26.81 2.70
N ASN A 246 21.92 -26.32 1.95
CA ASN A 246 21.88 -24.97 1.37
C ASN A 246 21.21 -23.91 2.28
N TRP A 247 20.70 -24.30 3.46
CA TRP A 247 20.06 -23.40 4.43
C TRP A 247 21.04 -22.79 5.45
N ARG A 248 22.34 -23.10 5.35
CA ARG A 248 23.44 -22.46 6.10
C ARG A 248 24.03 -21.31 5.29
#